data_AF-A0A7Y5MRG8-F1
#
_entry.id   AF-A0A7Y5MRG8-F1
#
_cell.length_a   1.000
_cell.length_b   1.000
_cell.length_c   1.000
_cell.angle_alpha   90.00
_cell.angle_beta   90.00
_cell.angle_gamma   90.00
#
_symmetry.space_group_name_H-M   'P 1'
#
loop_
_entity.id
_entity.type
_entity.pdbx_description
1 polymer ?
#
loop_
_entity_poly.entity_id
_entity_poly.type
_entity_poly.pdbx_seq_one_letter_code
_entity_poly.pdbx_strand_id
1 'polypeptide(L)'
;MMWLIRLVVQAFMLTSMFALLTNCSGSNGPESGAPPAALAEKLPGKWRATNITIQVADSLAAVQNLAIDAATLSEKPILWEFEAGNRYRATANGTQSRGIWNVFSDTLMLIEPQATYQYFVSFSGEDAFFRALLDWDGDGQEDDHYVGQFKRE
;
A
#
# COMPACT_ATOMS: atom_id res chain seq x y z
N MET A 1 50.26 -20.66 -6.04
CA MET A 1 51.57 -20.00 -5.85
C MET A 1 51.66 -18.81 -6.80
N MET A 2 51.14 -17.66 -6.38
CA MET A 2 51.53 -16.30 -6.80
C MET A 2 50.69 -15.34 -5.96
N TRP A 3 51.05 -15.31 -4.68
CA TRP A 3 50.80 -14.19 -3.80
C TRP A 3 51.69 -13.01 -4.25
N LEU A 4 51.21 -11.80 -3.91
CA LEU A 4 51.99 -10.60 -3.58
C LEU A 4 52.66 -9.79 -4.71
N ILE A 5 52.72 -8.48 -4.43
CA ILE A 5 53.36 -7.36 -5.16
C ILE A 5 52.35 -6.69 -6.11
N ARG A 6 51.63 -5.62 -5.74
CA ARG A 6 52.18 -4.33 -5.31
C ARG A 6 51.25 -3.60 -4.33
N LEU A 7 51.74 -3.48 -3.10
CA LEU A 7 51.39 -2.44 -2.14
C LEU A 7 52.38 -1.28 -2.36
N VAL A 8 52.00 -0.07 -1.90
CA VAL A 8 52.80 1.17 -1.75
C VAL A 8 52.62 2.18 -2.88
N VAL A 9 52.42 3.45 -2.47
CA VAL A 9 52.06 4.68 -3.19
C VAL A 9 50.53 4.82 -3.34
N GLN A 10 49.78 5.57 -2.54
CA GLN A 10 50.00 6.96 -2.14
C GLN A 10 49.03 7.31 -0.98
N ALA A 11 49.55 7.34 0.24
CA ALA A 11 48.91 8.04 1.34
C ALA A 11 49.38 9.49 1.27
N PHE A 12 48.58 10.40 0.72
CA PHE A 12 48.69 11.86 0.91
C PHE A 12 47.55 12.56 0.17
N MET A 13 46.41 12.77 0.84
CA MET A 13 45.44 13.86 0.62
C MET A 13 44.27 13.66 1.61
N LEU A 14 44.60 13.64 2.89
CA LEU A 14 43.68 14.10 3.93
C LEU A 14 43.69 15.65 3.86
N THR A 15 42.60 16.28 4.28
CA THR A 15 42.44 17.74 4.51
C THR A 15 42.32 18.68 3.30
N SER A 16 41.14 18.72 2.65
CA SER A 16 40.46 19.98 2.27
C SER A 16 39.14 19.73 1.50
N MET A 17 38.02 19.58 2.22
CA MET A 17 36.70 20.11 1.81
C MET A 17 35.70 19.95 2.95
N PHE A 18 35.98 20.64 4.05
CA PHE A 18 35.05 20.92 5.14
C PHE A 18 34.61 22.38 4.98
N ALA A 19 33.62 22.66 4.12
CA ALA A 19 32.87 23.92 4.10
C ALA A 19 31.88 23.98 2.93
N LEU A 20 30.79 23.19 2.97
CA LEU A 20 29.53 23.52 2.29
C LEU A 20 28.35 22.99 3.14
N LEU A 21 28.30 23.40 4.41
CA LEU A 21 27.07 23.38 5.20
C LEU A 21 26.43 24.76 5.12
N THR A 22 25.79 25.06 3.99
CA THR A 22 24.94 26.23 3.84
C THR A 22 23.50 25.79 3.62
N ASN A 23 22.77 25.74 4.72
CA ASN A 23 21.48 26.39 4.90
C ASN A 23 20.38 26.11 3.86
N CYS A 24 19.67 25.00 4.04
CA CYS A 24 18.23 24.97 3.77
C CYS A 24 17.50 24.84 5.11
N SER A 25 17.29 25.96 5.79
CA SER A 25 16.11 26.13 6.66
C SER A 25 14.87 26.14 5.76
N GLY A 26 14.50 24.95 5.27
CA GLY A 26 13.19 24.71 4.70
C GLY A 26 12.19 24.75 5.82
N SER A 27 11.33 25.77 5.80
CA SER A 27 10.13 25.87 6.60
C SER A 27 9.28 24.62 6.36
N ASN A 28 9.48 23.57 7.17
CA ASN A 28 8.50 22.51 7.32
C ASN A 28 7.33 23.14 8.06
N GLY A 29 6.29 23.52 7.29
CA GLY A 29 4.98 23.80 7.86
C GLY A 29 4.54 22.62 8.73
N PRO A 30 3.52 22.79 9.59
CA PRO A 30 2.95 21.66 10.30
C PRO A 30 2.41 20.69 9.25
N GLU A 31 3.22 19.69 8.90
CA GLU A 31 2.78 18.42 8.38
C GLU A 31 1.86 17.90 9.48
N SER A 32 0.58 18.19 9.30
CA SER A 32 -0.50 17.79 10.17
C SER A 32 -0.65 16.27 10.00
N GLY A 33 0.32 15.54 10.54
CA GLY A 33 0.21 14.15 10.88
C GLY A 33 -0.93 14.04 11.87
N ALA A 34 -2.13 13.77 11.36
CA ALA A 34 -3.07 13.02 12.14
C ALA A 34 -2.33 11.75 12.58
N PRO A 35 -2.25 11.45 13.88
CA PRO A 35 -1.41 10.37 14.35
C PRO A 35 -1.86 9.05 13.70
N PRO A 36 -0.92 8.13 13.40
CA PRO A 36 -1.18 6.80 12.85
C PRO A 36 -2.28 5.98 13.56
N ALA A 37 -2.62 6.37 14.79
CA ALA A 37 -3.73 5.81 15.57
C ALA A 37 -5.10 5.92 14.86
N ALA A 38 -5.32 6.92 14.00
CA ALA A 38 -6.64 7.15 13.41
C ALA A 38 -7.12 6.02 12.50
N LEU A 39 -6.25 5.38 11.73
CA LEU A 39 -6.65 4.28 10.83
C LEU A 39 -6.82 2.97 11.61
N ALA A 40 -5.86 2.62 12.49
CA ALA A 40 -5.92 1.40 13.29
C ALA A 40 -7.14 1.36 14.24
N GLU A 41 -7.59 2.51 14.75
CA GLU A 41 -8.79 2.61 15.59
C GLU A 41 -10.09 2.54 14.77
N LYS A 42 -10.07 3.06 13.54
CA LYS A 42 -11.27 3.11 12.68
C LYS A 42 -11.49 1.83 11.89
N LEU A 43 -10.44 1.12 11.52
CA LEU A 43 -10.54 -0.05 10.64
C LEU A 43 -11.34 -1.23 11.22
N PRO A 44 -11.25 -1.58 12.52
CA PRO A 44 -11.97 -2.72 13.08
C PRO A 44 -13.47 -2.69 12.81
N GLY A 45 -14.01 -3.84 12.40
CA GLY A 45 -15.41 -3.98 12.00
C GLY A 45 -15.57 -4.73 10.68
N LYS A 46 -16.83 -4.78 10.21
CA LYS A 46 -17.22 -5.42 8.95
C LYS A 46 -17.43 -4.37 7.87
N TRP A 47 -16.94 -4.69 6.68
CA TRP A 47 -16.92 -3.81 5.53
C TRP A 47 -17.38 -4.58 4.31
N ARG A 48 -18.31 -4.00 3.56
CA ARG A 48 -18.85 -4.56 2.32
C ARG A 48 -18.45 -3.69 1.15
N ALA A 49 -17.86 -4.29 0.13
CA ALA A 49 -17.55 -3.57 -1.10
C ALA A 49 -18.85 -3.09 -1.77
N THR A 50 -18.88 -1.82 -2.17
CA THR A 50 -20.00 -1.21 -2.90
C THR A 50 -19.62 -0.79 -4.31
N ASN A 51 -18.33 -0.58 -4.57
CA ASN A 51 -17.79 -0.30 -5.89
C ASN A 51 -16.31 -0.73 -5.94
N ILE A 52 -15.89 -1.32 -7.06
CA ILE A 52 -14.48 -1.59 -7.36
C ILE A 52 -14.18 -1.10 -8.77
N THR A 53 -13.14 -0.29 -8.90
CA THR A 53 -12.59 0.13 -10.18
C THR A 53 -11.12 -0.30 -10.26
N ILE A 54 -10.72 -0.82 -11.42
CA ILE A 54 -9.35 -1.22 -11.73
C ILE A 54 -8.99 -0.59 -13.06
N GLN A 55 -7.88 0.13 -13.12
CA GLN A 55 -7.31 0.63 -14.35
C GLN A 55 -6.06 -0.17 -14.66
N VAL A 56 -6.15 -1.03 -15.67
CA VAL A 56 -5.05 -1.90 -16.07
C VAL A 56 -4.15 -1.14 -17.04
N ALA A 57 -2.86 -1.08 -16.76
CA ALA A 57 -1.87 -0.40 -17.58
C ALA A 57 -1.23 -1.38 -18.56
N ASP A 58 -1.68 -1.40 -19.82
CA ASP A 58 -1.06 -2.27 -20.83
C ASP A 58 0.28 -1.67 -21.31
N SER A 59 1.26 -2.54 -21.54
CA SER A 59 2.50 -2.31 -22.31
C SER A 59 2.33 -1.50 -23.61
N LEU A 60 1.16 -1.55 -24.25
CA LEU A 60 0.81 -0.78 -25.44
C LEU A 60 0.25 0.63 -25.14
N ALA A 61 0.36 1.09 -23.88
CA ALA A 61 -0.22 2.32 -23.35
C ALA A 61 -1.76 2.40 -23.44
N ALA A 62 -2.43 1.26 -23.56
CA ALA A 62 -3.88 1.17 -23.49
C ALA A 62 -4.32 1.03 -22.02
N VAL A 63 -5.28 1.85 -21.59
CA VAL A 63 -5.87 1.75 -20.25
C VAL A 63 -7.19 1.00 -20.35
N GLN A 64 -7.28 -0.17 -19.71
CA GLN A 64 -8.55 -0.88 -19.56
C GLN A 64 -9.19 -0.53 -18.22
N ASN A 65 -10.41 0.01 -18.25
CA ASN A 65 -11.18 0.26 -17.03
C ASN A 65 -12.13 -0.91 -16.76
N LEU A 66 -11.90 -1.61 -15.66
CA LEU A 66 -12.79 -2.64 -15.15
C LEU A 66 -13.56 -2.06 -13.97
N ALA A 67 -14.89 -2.09 -14.02
CA ALA A 67 -15.75 -1.65 -12.94
C ALA A 67 -16.69 -2.80 -12.54
N ILE A 68 -16.71 -3.11 -11.25
CA ILE A 68 -17.68 -4.06 -10.68
C ILE A 68 -18.78 -3.22 -10.04
N ASP A 69 -19.97 -3.31 -10.62
CA ASP A 69 -21.11 -2.51 -10.18
C ASP A 69 -21.73 -3.03 -8.87
N ALA A 70 -22.54 -2.17 -8.24
CA ALA A 70 -23.21 -2.47 -6.98
C ALA A 70 -24.21 -3.64 -7.10
N ALA A 71 -24.78 -3.88 -8.29
CA ALA A 71 -25.71 -4.99 -8.50
C ALA A 71 -24.98 -6.33 -8.41
N THR A 72 -23.84 -6.45 -9.10
CA THR A 72 -22.95 -7.61 -9.04
C THR A 72 -22.44 -7.86 -7.63
N LEU A 73 -22.01 -6.81 -6.92
CA LEU A 73 -21.55 -6.91 -5.53
C LEU A 73 -22.68 -7.21 -4.54
N SER A 74 -23.94 -6.93 -4.88
CA SER A 74 -25.08 -7.32 -4.06
C SER A 74 -25.35 -8.82 -4.13
N GLU A 75 -25.18 -9.43 -5.32
CA GLU A 75 -25.32 -10.88 -5.51
C GLU A 75 -24.12 -11.66 -4.97
N LYS A 76 -22.90 -11.14 -5.18
CA LYS A 76 -21.64 -11.77 -4.78
C LYS A 76 -20.80 -10.78 -3.97
N PRO A 77 -21.15 -10.59 -2.69
CA PRO A 77 -20.49 -9.58 -1.88
C PRO A 77 -19.04 -9.93 -1.61
N ILE A 78 -18.20 -8.89 -1.68
CA ILE A 78 -16.85 -8.90 -1.13
C ILE A 78 -16.94 -8.28 0.26
N LEU A 79 -16.65 -9.10 1.27
CA LEU A 79 -16.75 -8.74 2.69
C LEU A 79 -15.37 -8.82 3.33
N TRP A 80 -14.99 -7.78 4.06
CA TRP A 80 -13.81 -7.77 4.92
C TRP A 80 -14.24 -7.59 6.38
N GLU A 81 -13.64 -8.37 7.27
CA GLU A 81 -13.83 -8.26 8.71
C GLU A 81 -12.47 -8.10 9.39
N PHE A 82 -12.23 -6.92 9.97
CA PHE A 82 -11.00 -6.61 10.70
C PHE A 82 -11.24 -6.78 12.20
N GLU A 83 -10.54 -7.75 12.80
CA GLU A 83 -10.56 -7.98 14.25
C GLU A 83 -9.59 -7.00 14.95
N ALA A 84 -9.92 -6.58 16.17
CA ALA A 84 -9.09 -5.65 16.96
C ALA A 84 -7.68 -6.18 17.31
N GLY A 85 -7.44 -7.48 17.13
CA GLY A 85 -6.18 -8.15 17.44
C GLY A 85 -5.37 -8.55 16.22
N ASN A 86 -5.28 -7.68 15.20
CA ASN A 86 -4.48 -7.81 13.97
C ASN A 86 -4.88 -8.92 12.97
N ARG A 87 -5.98 -9.63 13.20
CA ARG A 87 -6.48 -10.64 12.25
C ARG A 87 -7.55 -10.04 11.36
N TYR A 88 -7.62 -10.50 10.12
CA TYR A 88 -8.77 -10.20 9.26
C TYR A 88 -9.24 -11.44 8.52
N ARG A 89 -10.48 -11.35 8.04
CA ARG A 89 -11.12 -12.34 7.18
C ARG A 89 -11.66 -11.64 5.95
N ALA A 90 -11.49 -12.23 4.78
CA ALA A 90 -12.16 -11.79 3.58
C ALA A 90 -13.07 -12.90 3.05
N THR A 91 -14.21 -12.52 2.51
CA THR A 91 -15.08 -13.42 1.74
C THR A 91 -15.34 -12.80 0.38
N ALA A 92 -15.05 -13.51 -0.70
CA ALA A 92 -15.33 -13.10 -2.06
C ALA A 92 -15.80 -14.31 -2.87
N ASN A 93 -16.92 -14.19 -3.59
CA ASN A 93 -17.48 -15.29 -4.39
C ASN A 93 -17.65 -16.61 -3.60
N GLY A 94 -18.01 -16.54 -2.32
CA GLY A 94 -18.14 -17.70 -1.43
C GLY A 94 -16.82 -18.31 -0.95
N THR A 95 -15.68 -17.83 -1.43
CA THR A 95 -14.34 -18.23 -0.96
C THR A 95 -13.93 -17.37 0.21
N GLN A 96 -13.38 -17.98 1.25
CA GLN A 96 -12.86 -17.27 2.42
C GLN A 96 -11.34 -17.26 2.41
N SER A 97 -10.74 -16.09 2.65
CA SER A 97 -9.33 -15.94 3.00
C SER A 97 -9.18 -15.38 4.41
N ARG A 98 -7.98 -15.57 4.99
CA ARG A 98 -7.62 -15.07 6.32
C ARG A 98 -6.20 -14.57 6.28
N GLY A 99 -5.93 -13.53 7.04
CA GLY A 99 -4.60 -12.98 7.14
C GLY A 99 -4.41 -12.15 8.39
N ILE A 100 -3.26 -11.48 8.42
CA ILE A 100 -2.91 -10.50 9.44
C ILE A 100 -2.97 -9.13 8.77
N TRP A 101 -3.44 -8.12 9.49
CA TRP A 101 -3.39 -6.74 9.05
C TRP A 101 -2.54 -5.91 10.00
N ASN A 102 -1.89 -4.88 9.46
CA ASN A 102 -1.18 -3.87 10.24
C ASN A 102 -1.35 -2.51 9.57
N VAL A 103 -1.13 -1.43 10.32
CA VAL A 103 -1.28 -0.07 9.82
C VAL A 103 0.00 0.72 10.09
N PHE A 104 0.47 1.41 9.05
CA PHE A 104 1.58 2.35 9.10
C PHE A 104 1.08 3.69 8.57
N SER A 105 0.77 4.63 9.48
CA SER A 105 0.12 5.91 9.13
C SER A 105 -1.26 5.69 8.47
N ASP A 106 -1.38 5.99 7.19
CA ASP A 106 -2.55 5.83 6.33
C ASP A 106 -2.48 4.57 5.43
N THR A 107 -1.38 3.82 5.54
CA THR A 107 -1.15 2.61 4.77
C THR A 107 -1.58 1.39 5.59
N LEU A 108 -2.55 0.66 5.07
CA LEU A 108 -2.94 -0.66 5.53
C LEU A 108 -2.09 -1.71 4.81
N MET A 109 -1.48 -2.60 5.58
CA MET A 109 -0.79 -3.78 5.07
C MET A 109 -1.59 -5.02 5.41
N LEU A 110 -1.95 -5.82 4.40
CA LEU A 110 -2.58 -7.12 4.55
C LEU A 110 -1.56 -8.20 4.22
N ILE A 111 -1.41 -9.18 5.11
CA ILE A 111 -0.43 -10.27 4.98
C ILE A 111 -1.22 -11.58 4.92
N GLU A 112 -1.17 -12.23 3.77
CA GLU A 112 -1.73 -13.55 3.51
C GLU A 112 -0.59 -14.57 3.31
N PRO A 113 -0.86 -15.89 3.35
CA PRO A 113 0.19 -16.91 3.20
C PRO A 113 1.01 -16.83 1.91
N GLN A 114 0.47 -16.23 0.84
CA GLN A 114 1.10 -16.18 -0.50
C GLN A 114 1.29 -14.76 -1.03
N ALA A 115 0.78 -13.74 -0.34
CA ALA A 115 0.79 -12.37 -0.85
C ALA A 115 0.81 -11.37 0.32
N THR A 116 1.38 -10.21 0.06
CA THR A 116 1.26 -9.04 0.95
C THR A 116 0.74 -7.89 0.10
N TYR A 117 -0.33 -7.25 0.57
CA TYR A 117 -0.97 -6.14 -0.13
C TYR A 117 -0.80 -4.87 0.70
N GLN A 118 -0.58 -3.74 0.03
CA GLN A 118 -0.51 -2.44 0.65
C GLN A 118 -1.57 -1.53 0.06
N TYR A 119 -2.40 -0.95 0.92
CA TYR A 119 -3.46 -0.04 0.53
C TYR A 119 -3.30 1.30 1.24
N PHE A 120 -3.37 2.38 0.48
CA PHE A 120 -3.67 3.69 1.04
C PHE A 120 -5.15 3.75 1.39
N VAL A 121 -5.48 4.00 2.66
CA VAL A 121 -6.88 4.01 3.14
C VAL A 121 -7.30 5.41 3.55
N SER A 122 -8.46 5.83 3.04
CA SER A 122 -9.12 7.07 3.46
C SER A 122 -10.58 6.82 3.78
N PHE A 123 -11.14 7.61 4.70
CA PHE A 123 -12.55 7.52 5.09
C PHE A 123 -13.32 8.77 4.68
N SER A 124 -14.57 8.59 4.24
CA SER A 124 -15.53 9.68 4.02
C SER A 124 -16.89 9.26 4.58
N GLY A 125 -17.26 9.78 5.76
CA GLY A 125 -18.46 9.33 6.47
C GLY A 125 -18.37 7.86 6.88
N GLU A 126 -19.33 7.05 6.41
CA GLU A 126 -19.39 5.58 6.65
C GLU A 126 -18.61 4.76 5.62
N ASP A 127 -18.06 5.41 4.61
CA ASP A 127 -17.34 4.76 3.52
C ASP A 127 -15.82 4.77 3.80
N ALA A 128 -15.18 3.67 3.44
CA ALA A 128 -13.74 3.50 3.36
C ALA A 128 -13.32 3.30 1.90
N PHE A 129 -12.24 3.97 1.50
CA PHE A 129 -11.65 3.88 0.17
C PHE A 129 -10.26 3.29 0.29
N PHE A 130 -10.05 2.17 -0.39
CA PHE A 130 -8.79 1.44 -0.43
C PHE A 130 -8.18 1.62 -1.82
N ARG A 131 -6.96 2.14 -1.86
CA ARG A 131 -6.22 2.40 -3.11
C ARG A 131 -4.90 1.67 -3.10
N ALA A 132 -4.57 1.00 -4.19
CA ALA A 132 -3.30 0.29 -4.34
C ALA A 132 -2.85 0.32 -5.80
N LEU A 133 -1.56 0.06 -6.00
CA LEU A 133 -1.05 -0.44 -7.27
C LEU A 133 -0.90 -1.95 -7.13
N LEU A 134 -1.43 -2.72 -8.08
CA LEU A 134 -1.42 -4.17 -8.07
C LEU A 134 -0.96 -4.69 -9.44
N ASP A 135 -0.50 -5.93 -9.49
CA ASP A 135 -0.26 -6.67 -10.72
C ASP A 135 -1.53 -7.49 -11.03
N TRP A 136 -2.50 -6.87 -11.70
CA TRP A 136 -3.79 -7.49 -12.03
C TRP A 136 -3.73 -8.26 -13.36
N ASP A 137 -2.94 -7.81 -14.32
CA ASP A 137 -2.77 -8.51 -15.60
C ASP A 137 -1.73 -9.64 -15.58
N GLY A 138 -0.90 -9.70 -14.53
CA GLY A 138 0.06 -10.77 -14.28
C GLY A 138 1.38 -10.62 -15.04
N ASP A 139 1.73 -9.40 -15.46
CA ASP A 139 2.99 -9.13 -16.15
C ASP A 139 4.20 -9.00 -15.19
N GLY A 140 3.95 -8.96 -13.88
CA GLY A 140 4.95 -8.84 -12.82
C GLY A 140 5.22 -7.40 -12.37
N GLN A 141 4.49 -6.40 -12.89
CA GLN A 141 4.57 -5.01 -12.49
C GLN A 141 3.35 -4.60 -11.65
N GLU A 142 3.61 -3.89 -10.55
CA GLU A 142 2.53 -3.31 -9.74
C GLU A 142 2.21 -1.90 -10.25
N ASP A 143 1.51 -1.79 -11.39
CA ASP A 143 1.12 -0.53 -12.00
C ASP A 143 -0.39 -0.42 -12.31
N ASP A 144 -1.18 -1.44 -11.96
CA ASP A 144 -2.63 -1.38 -12.11
C ASP A 144 -3.28 -0.64 -10.94
N HIS A 145 -3.98 0.45 -11.27
CA HIS A 145 -4.62 1.28 -10.27
C HIS A 145 -5.91 0.64 -9.75
N TYR A 146 -5.85 0.11 -8.54
CA TYR A 146 -7.01 -0.40 -7.82
C TYR A 146 -7.66 0.68 -6.95
N VAL A 147 -8.98 0.80 -7.02
CA VAL A 147 -9.80 1.59 -6.10
C VAL A 147 -11.02 0.79 -5.66
N GLY A 148 -11.07 0.45 -4.37
CA GLY A 148 -12.23 -0.18 -3.74
C GLY A 148 -12.95 0.77 -2.79
N GLN A 149 -14.26 0.94 -2.96
CA GLN A 149 -15.13 1.61 -2.00
C GLN A 149 -15.87 0.55 -1.17
N PHE A 150 -15.83 0.71 0.14
CA PHE A 150 -16.45 -0.19 1.09
C PHE A 150 -17.30 0.59 2.08
N LYS A 151 -18.46 0.05 2.41
CA LYS A 151 -19.35 0.59 3.43
C LYS A 151 -19.34 -0.29 4.67
N ARG A 152 -19.40 0.32 5.85
CA ARG A 152 -19.51 -0.40 7.13
C ARG A 152 -20.87 -1.12 7.24
N GLU A 153 -20.85 -2.35 7.79
CA GLU A 153 -22.07 -3.11 8.17
C GLU A 153 -22.50 -2.88 9.62
#